data_AF-A0A7W4J034-F1
#
_entry.id   AF-A0A7W4J034-F1
#
_cell.length_a   1.000
_cell.length_b   1.000
_cell.length_c   1.000
_cell.angle_alpha   90.00
_cell.angle_beta   90.00
_cell.angle_gamma   90.00
#
_symmetry.space_group_name_H-M   'P 1'
#
loop_
_entity.id
_entity.type
_entity.pdbx_description
1 polymer ?
#
loop_
_entity_poly.entity_id
_entity_poly.type
_entity_poly.pdbx_seq_one_letter_code
_entity_poly.pdbx_strand_id
1 'polypeptide(L)'
;MTSSILWSLVLAIHLLGMTAWVGGMVYAVFVLRPSLGLLDATQRASVHLQTLTRFFRLVWHTMPTVLVTGWLMILHEGGFATIPWQVNVMQLLGLAMAAVFARIYFGPFQKARRAIRPQPALFDTIRSLVTINIGLGVLTILSAAMARGL
;
A
#
# COMPACT_ATOMS: atom_id res chain seq x y z
N MET A 1 -32.55 -6.90 -1.89
CA MET A 1 -31.98 -6.43 -0.61
C MET A 1 -30.68 -7.15 -0.25
N THR A 2 -30.55 -8.46 -0.45
CA THR A 2 -29.29 -9.20 -0.20
C THR A 2 -28.13 -8.75 -1.11
N SER A 3 -28.40 -8.46 -2.39
CA SER A 3 -27.39 -7.98 -3.33
C SER A 3 -26.77 -6.64 -2.92
N SER A 4 -27.53 -5.73 -2.31
CA SER A 4 -27.00 -4.42 -1.87
C SER A 4 -26.08 -4.53 -0.65
N ILE A 5 -26.37 -5.48 0.25
CA ILE A 5 -25.52 -5.75 1.43
C ILE A 5 -24.17 -6.34 0.99
N LEU A 6 -24.18 -7.31 0.05
CA LEU A 6 -22.96 -7.91 -0.46
C LEU A 6 -22.00 -6.87 -1.04
N TRP A 7 -22.49 -5.99 -1.92
CA TRP A 7 -21.65 -4.96 -2.55
C TRP A 7 -21.16 -3.90 -1.58
N SER A 8 -21.96 -3.59 -0.56
CA SER A 8 -21.54 -2.72 0.54
C SER A 8 -20.39 -3.34 1.35
N LEU A 9 -20.42 -4.65 1.59
CA LEU A 9 -19.31 -5.38 2.23
C LEU A 9 -18.06 -5.39 1.36
N VAL A 10 -18.19 -5.63 0.05
CA VAL A 10 -17.05 -5.58 -0.89
C VAL A 10 -16.40 -4.19 -0.87
N LEU A 11 -17.21 -3.13 -0.94
CA LEU A 11 -16.73 -1.76 -0.85
C LEU A 11 -16.06 -1.48 0.51
N ALA A 12 -16.66 -1.92 1.62
CA ALA A 12 -16.07 -1.74 2.95
C ALA A 12 -14.70 -2.43 3.07
N ILE A 13 -14.58 -3.67 2.59
CA ILE A 13 -13.31 -4.42 2.55
C ILE A 13 -12.28 -3.68 1.69
N HIS A 14 -12.68 -3.16 0.52
CA HIS A 14 -11.82 -2.39 -0.36
C HIS A 14 -11.26 -1.15 0.35
N LEU A 15 -12.14 -0.35 0.97
CA LEU A 15 -11.76 0.88 1.68
C LEU A 15 -10.88 0.60 2.91
N LEU A 16 -11.19 -0.44 3.68
CA LEU A 16 -10.37 -0.86 4.82
C LEU A 16 -8.98 -1.32 4.37
N GLY A 17 -8.91 -2.12 3.30
CA GLY A 17 -7.64 -2.55 2.73
C GLY A 17 -6.79 -1.38 2.24
N MET A 18 -7.41 -0.42 1.55
CA MET A 18 -6.73 0.77 1.04
C MET A 18 -6.27 1.69 2.17
N THR A 19 -7.10 1.87 3.20
CA THR A 19 -6.77 2.63 4.41
C THR A 19 -5.59 2.01 5.16
N ALA A 20 -5.61 0.68 5.36
CA ALA A 20 -4.52 -0.03 6.01
C ALA A 20 -3.21 0.06 5.21
N TRP A 21 -3.31 -0.01 3.87
CA TRP A 21 -2.13 0.09 3.01
C TRP A 21 -1.54 1.50 3.01
N VAL A 22 -2.31 2.52 2.63
CA VAL A 22 -1.81 3.91 2.56
C VAL A 22 -1.48 4.46 3.95
N GLY A 23 -2.38 4.28 4.91
CA GLY A 23 -2.19 4.72 6.29
C GLY A 23 -0.97 4.06 6.95
N GLY A 24 -0.76 2.77 6.70
CA GLY A 24 0.43 2.07 7.18
C GLY A 24 1.73 2.58 6.56
N MET A 25 1.73 2.96 5.28
CA MET A 25 2.89 3.60 4.65
C MET A 25 3.20 4.97 5.26
N VAL A 26 2.16 5.79 5.47
CA VAL A 26 2.28 7.10 6.14
C VAL A 26 2.86 6.93 7.55
N TYR A 27 2.34 5.99 8.33
CA TYR A 27 2.89 5.67 9.65
C TYR A 27 4.36 5.25 9.57
N ALA A 28 4.71 4.34 8.66
CA ALA A 28 6.08 3.83 8.53
C ALA A 28 7.10 4.92 8.18
N VAL A 29 6.73 5.89 7.34
CA VAL A 29 7.64 6.97 6.90
C VAL A 29 7.70 8.12 7.90
N PHE A 30 6.55 8.59 8.38
CA PHE A 30 6.46 9.84 9.13
C PHE A 30 6.45 9.66 10.64
N VAL A 31 6.00 8.52 11.15
CA VAL A 31 5.89 8.27 12.59
C VAL A 31 7.02 7.35 13.06
N LEU A 32 7.15 6.18 12.45
CA LEU A 32 8.13 5.18 12.88
C LEU A 32 9.57 5.68 12.78
N ARG A 33 9.95 6.33 11.66
CA ARG A 33 11.34 6.72 11.42
C ARG A 33 11.88 7.73 12.46
N PRO A 34 11.17 8.82 12.80
CA PRO A 34 11.59 9.71 13.88
C PRO A 34 11.68 8.98 15.24
N SER A 35 10.72 8.10 15.55
CA SER A 35 10.71 7.35 16.82
C SER A 35 11.92 6.43 16.98
N LEU A 36 12.45 5.89 15.88
CA LEU A 36 13.67 5.08 15.89
C LEU A 36 14.95 5.88 16.22
N GLY A 37 14.91 7.22 16.18
CA GLY A 37 16.05 8.07 16.49
C GLY A 37 16.53 7.97 17.94
N LEU A 38 15.66 7.50 18.84
CA LEU A 38 15.97 7.29 20.27
C LEU A 38 16.81 6.04 20.54
N LEU A 39 16.95 5.16 19.55
CA LEU A 39 17.64 3.88 19.69
C LEU A 39 19.09 3.96 19.18
N ASP A 40 19.97 3.16 19.80
CA ASP A 40 21.31 2.94 19.28
C ASP A 40 21.27 2.34 17.85
N ALA A 41 22.39 2.36 17.13
CA ALA A 41 22.40 1.95 15.73
C ALA A 41 21.95 0.50 15.51
N THR A 42 22.28 -0.41 16.44
CA THR A 42 22.00 -1.85 16.32
C THR A 42 20.53 -2.14 16.63
N GLN A 43 20.02 -1.59 17.75
CA GLN A 43 18.63 -1.68 18.16
C GLN A 43 17.71 -1.05 17.12
N ARG A 44 18.08 0.12 16.60
CA ARG A 44 17.34 0.81 15.53
C ARG A 44 17.19 -0.06 14.29
N ALA A 45 18.26 -0.67 13.80
CA ALA A 45 18.19 -1.55 12.65
C ALA A 45 17.28 -2.78 12.90
N SER A 46 17.38 -3.38 14.10
CA SER A 46 16.55 -4.52 14.49
C SER A 46 15.06 -4.18 14.57
N VAL A 47 14.70 -3.13 15.30
CA VAL A 47 13.30 -2.69 15.43
C VAL A 47 12.74 -2.29 14.07
N HIS A 48 13.51 -1.54 13.27
CA HIS A 48 13.06 -1.14 11.94
C HIS A 48 12.78 -2.35 11.03
N LEU A 49 13.70 -3.32 10.98
CA LEU A 49 13.54 -4.52 10.16
C LEU A 49 12.34 -5.37 10.61
N GLN A 50 12.15 -5.55 11.93
CA GLN A 50 11.01 -6.30 12.47
C GLN A 50 9.68 -5.61 12.17
N THR A 51 9.61 -4.28 12.32
CA THR A 51 8.40 -3.52 12.01
C THR A 51 8.09 -3.58 10.52
N LEU A 52 9.07 -3.39 9.63
CA LEU A 52 8.89 -3.55 8.19
C LEU A 52 8.45 -4.97 7.81
N THR A 53 8.95 -5.99 8.50
CA THR A 53 8.55 -7.38 8.25
C THR A 53 7.07 -7.61 8.57
N ARG A 54 6.57 -7.09 9.69
CA ARG A 54 5.15 -7.17 10.07
C ARG A 54 4.29 -6.33 9.12
N PHE A 55 4.73 -5.12 8.81
CA PHE A 55 4.02 -4.22 7.90
C PHE A 55 3.92 -4.80 6.48
N PHE A 56 4.99 -5.32 5.90
CA PHE A 56 4.95 -5.90 4.56
C PHE A 56 4.15 -7.20 4.50
N ARG A 57 4.03 -7.95 5.61
CA ARG A 57 3.08 -9.06 5.70
C ARG A 57 1.64 -8.58 5.61
N LEU A 58 1.30 -7.50 6.32
CA LEU A 58 -0.02 -6.86 6.21
C LEU A 58 -0.30 -6.40 4.77
N VAL A 59 0.66 -5.72 4.14
CA VAL A 59 0.53 -5.24 2.75
C VAL A 59 0.35 -6.39 1.76
N TRP A 60 1.01 -7.54 1.97
CA TRP A 60 0.82 -8.72 1.14
C TRP A 60 -0.62 -9.26 1.15
N HIS A 61 -1.40 -8.98 2.19
CA HIS A 61 -2.82 -9.35 2.24
C HIS A 61 -3.71 -8.20 1.76
N THR A 62 -3.43 -6.96 2.16
CA THR A 62 -4.28 -5.82 1.78
C THR A 62 -4.16 -5.47 0.31
N MET A 63 -2.97 -5.52 -0.28
CA MET A 63 -2.74 -5.24 -1.71
C MET A 63 -3.61 -6.11 -2.63
N PRO A 64 -3.53 -7.45 -2.61
CA PRO A 64 -4.37 -8.27 -3.48
C PRO A 64 -5.86 -8.13 -3.14
N THR A 65 -6.21 -7.96 -1.86
CA THR A 65 -7.61 -7.73 -1.44
C THR A 65 -8.18 -6.48 -2.11
N VAL A 66 -7.45 -5.36 -2.12
CA VAL A 66 -7.87 -4.10 -2.74
C VAL A 66 -8.01 -4.26 -4.25
N LEU A 67 -7.05 -4.91 -4.91
CA LEU A 67 -7.11 -5.14 -6.36
C LEU A 67 -8.30 -6.02 -6.76
N VAL A 68 -8.47 -7.15 -6.09
CA VAL A 68 -9.57 -8.09 -6.36
C VAL A 68 -10.92 -7.43 -6.11
N THR A 69 -11.10 -6.79 -4.96
CA THR A 69 -12.37 -6.10 -4.64
C THR A 69 -12.65 -4.95 -5.61
N GLY A 70 -11.63 -4.22 -6.05
CA GLY A 70 -11.76 -3.17 -7.07
C GLY A 70 -12.25 -3.73 -8.40
N TRP A 71 -11.65 -4.81 -8.89
CA TRP A 71 -12.08 -5.47 -10.12
C TRP A 71 -13.47 -6.08 -10.02
N LEU A 72 -13.83 -6.68 -8.88
CA LEU A 72 -15.19 -7.19 -8.66
C LEU A 72 -16.23 -6.07 -8.81
N MET A 73 -15.97 -4.88 -8.23
CA MET A 73 -16.86 -3.73 -8.38
C MET A 73 -16.91 -3.23 -9.84
N ILE A 74 -15.78 -3.17 -10.55
CA ILE A 74 -15.76 -2.77 -11.96
C ILE A 74 -16.57 -3.73 -12.83
N LEU A 75 -16.43 -5.04 -12.61
CA LEU A 75 -17.20 -6.05 -13.35
C LEU A 75 -18.70 -5.96 -13.03
N HIS A 76 -19.06 -5.61 -11.80
CA HIS A 76 -20.45 -5.40 -11.41
C HIS A 76 -21.10 -4.21 -12.12
N GLU A 77 -20.36 -3.12 -12.31
CA GLU A 77 -20.79 -1.88 -12.98
C GLU A 77 -20.80 -1.98 -14.53
N GLY A 78 -20.68 -3.19 -15.09
CA GLY A 78 -20.73 -3.44 -16.53
C GLY A 78 -19.38 -3.57 -17.23
N GLY A 79 -18.27 -3.52 -16.47
CA GLY A 79 -16.91 -3.81 -16.96
C GLY A 79 -16.06 -2.57 -17.27
N PHE A 80 -14.81 -2.82 -17.69
CA PHE A 80 -13.79 -1.77 -17.82
C PHE A 80 -14.08 -0.70 -18.88
N ALA A 81 -14.92 -1.02 -19.87
CA ALA A 81 -15.28 -0.11 -20.96
C ALA A 81 -16.43 0.84 -20.61
N THR A 82 -17.24 0.51 -19.60
CA THR A 82 -18.43 1.28 -19.21
C THR A 82 -18.19 2.22 -18.03
N ILE A 83 -17.15 1.95 -17.23
CA ILE A 83 -16.80 2.75 -16.05
C ILE A 83 -16.18 4.11 -16.41
N PRO A 84 -16.29 5.12 -15.51
CA PRO A 84 -15.62 6.41 -15.69
C PRO A 84 -14.10 6.25 -15.86
N TRP A 85 -13.49 7.08 -16.71
CA TRP A 85 -12.05 7.02 -16.99
C TRP A 85 -11.19 7.21 -15.74
N GLN A 86 -11.69 7.92 -14.73
CA GLN A 86 -11.05 8.13 -13.43
C GLN A 86 -10.87 6.80 -12.68
N VAL A 87 -11.81 5.87 -12.80
CA VAL A 87 -11.70 4.51 -12.23
C VAL A 87 -10.63 3.70 -12.98
N ASN A 88 -10.51 3.91 -14.30
CA ASN A 88 -9.43 3.32 -15.10
C ASN A 88 -8.04 3.87 -14.70
N VAL A 89 -7.93 5.15 -14.37
CA VAL A 89 -6.69 5.73 -13.82
C VAL A 89 -6.41 5.22 -12.41
N MET A 90 -7.43 5.12 -11.56
CA MET A 90 -7.31 4.57 -10.20
C MET A 90 -6.73 3.15 -10.22
N GLN A 91 -7.19 2.26 -11.11
CA GLN A 91 -6.62 0.90 -11.21
C GLN A 91 -5.17 0.90 -11.70
N LEU A 92 -4.83 1.77 -12.66
CA LEU A 92 -3.46 1.86 -13.18
C LEU A 92 -2.50 2.31 -12.09
N LEU A 93 -2.91 3.28 -11.28
CA LEU A 93 -2.15 3.73 -10.11
C LEU A 93 -2.04 2.61 -9.07
N GLY A 94 -3.12 1.88 -8.77
CA GLY A 94 -3.08 0.73 -7.87
C GLY A 94 -2.11 -0.37 -8.32
N LEU A 95 -2.04 -0.65 -9.62
CA LEU A 95 -1.05 -1.57 -10.20
C LEU A 95 0.38 -1.03 -10.11
N ALA A 96 0.58 0.26 -10.34
CA ALA A 96 1.88 0.90 -10.16
C ALA A 96 2.34 0.83 -8.69
N MET A 97 1.43 1.05 -7.74
CA MET A 97 1.70 0.89 -6.30
C MET A 97 2.12 -0.54 -5.95
N ALA A 98 1.44 -1.54 -6.52
CA ALA A 98 1.77 -2.95 -6.35
C ALA A 98 3.16 -3.27 -6.93
N ALA A 99 3.50 -2.73 -8.10
CA ALA A 99 4.82 -2.90 -8.72
C ALA A 99 5.94 -2.27 -7.86
N VAL A 100 5.71 -1.07 -7.31
CA VAL A 100 6.64 -0.43 -6.37
C VAL A 100 6.80 -1.28 -5.11
N PHE A 101 5.72 -1.78 -4.54
CA PHE A 101 5.78 -2.68 -3.39
C PHE A 101 6.57 -3.96 -3.70
N ALA A 102 6.34 -4.60 -4.83
CA ALA A 102 7.10 -5.78 -5.27
C ALA A 102 8.60 -5.43 -5.38
N ARG A 103 8.95 -4.28 -5.96
CA ARG A 103 10.35 -3.82 -6.07
C ARG A 103 11.00 -3.55 -4.70
N ILE A 104 10.24 -3.05 -3.73
CA ILE A 104 10.68 -2.89 -2.34
C ILE A 104 10.92 -4.25 -1.71
N TYR A 105 9.91 -5.14 -1.79
CA TYR A 105 9.90 -6.43 -1.12
C TYR A 105 11.03 -7.32 -1.66
N PHE A 106 11.09 -7.56 -2.96
CA PHE A 106 12.09 -8.45 -3.56
C PHE A 106 13.49 -7.83 -3.64
N GLY A 107 13.61 -6.51 -3.52
CA GLY A 107 14.88 -5.79 -3.59
C GLY A 107 15.48 -5.48 -2.21
N PRO A 108 15.45 -4.21 -1.77
CA PRO A 108 16.17 -3.76 -0.59
C PRO A 108 15.70 -4.44 0.70
N PHE A 109 14.42 -4.80 0.82
CA PHE A 109 13.92 -5.47 2.03
C PHE A 109 14.53 -6.86 2.21
N GLN A 110 14.54 -7.70 1.17
CA GLN A 110 15.16 -9.02 1.25
C GLN A 110 16.66 -8.93 1.48
N LYS A 111 17.35 -7.95 0.89
CA LYS A 111 18.76 -7.67 1.17
C LYS A 111 18.98 -7.31 2.64
N ALA A 112 18.15 -6.44 3.22
CA ALA A 112 18.23 -6.08 4.63
C ALA A 112 17.94 -7.27 5.54
N ARG A 113 16.95 -8.11 5.19
CA ARG A 113 16.54 -9.27 5.99
C ARG A 113 17.58 -10.39 6.04
N ARG A 114 18.36 -10.56 4.97
CA ARG A 114 19.41 -11.60 4.88
C ARG A 114 20.75 -11.15 5.46
N ALA A 115 20.94 -9.85 5.71
CA ALA A 115 22.18 -9.32 6.22
C ALA A 115 22.30 -9.52 7.74
N ILE A 116 23.45 -10.00 8.20
CA ILE A 116 23.78 -10.07 9.64
C ILE A 116 23.82 -8.66 10.25
N ARG A 117 24.33 -7.69 9.48
CA ARG A 117 24.35 -6.26 9.82
C ARG A 117 23.80 -5.45 8.65
N PRO A 118 22.49 -5.13 8.65
CA PRO A 118 21.86 -4.38 7.55
C PRO A 118 22.44 -2.98 7.42
N GLN A 119 22.80 -2.58 6.20
CA GLN A 119 23.33 -1.24 5.94
C GLN A 119 22.21 -0.17 6.03
N PRO A 120 22.47 1.00 6.65
CA PRO A 120 21.50 2.09 6.73
C PRO A 120 20.89 2.50 5.38
N ALA A 121 21.71 2.51 4.31
CA ALA A 121 21.31 2.86 2.95
C ALA A 121 20.16 1.98 2.40
N LEU A 122 20.03 0.73 2.84
CA LEU A 122 18.92 -0.14 2.44
C LEU A 122 17.59 0.37 3.01
N PHE A 123 17.58 0.82 4.26
CA PHE A 123 16.41 1.39 4.89
C PHE A 123 16.02 2.74 4.30
N ASP A 124 17.00 3.54 3.89
CA ASP A 124 16.75 4.82 3.22
C ASP A 124 16.19 4.60 1.81
N THR A 125 16.66 3.57 1.10
CA THR A 125 16.08 3.12 -0.19
C THR A 125 14.64 2.66 -0.02
N ILE A 126 14.35 1.82 0.99
CA ILE A 126 12.99 1.37 1.30
C ILE A 126 12.10 2.59 1.57
N ARG A 127 12.55 3.53 2.41
CA ARG A 127 11.81 4.74 2.73
C ARG A 127 11.50 5.56 1.48
N SER A 128 12.48 5.82 0.62
CA SER A 128 12.29 6.60 -0.60
C SER A 128 11.21 5.97 -1.50
N LEU A 129 11.27 4.65 -1.71
CA LEU A 129 10.27 3.94 -2.51
C LEU A 129 8.89 3.94 -1.84
N VAL A 130 8.81 3.80 -0.51
CA VAL A 130 7.54 3.91 0.22
C VAL A 130 6.97 5.33 0.10
N THR A 131 7.80 6.38 0.17
CA THR A 131 7.35 7.77 -0.03
C THR A 131 6.78 7.99 -1.42
N ILE A 132 7.43 7.48 -2.47
CA ILE A 132 6.89 7.49 -3.83
C ILE A 132 5.53 6.78 -3.88
N ASN A 133 5.43 5.62 -3.21
CA ASN A 133 4.21 4.84 -3.15
C ASN A 133 3.07 5.57 -2.39
N ILE A 134 3.39 6.37 -1.37
CA ILE A 134 2.42 7.26 -0.71
C ILE A 134 1.88 8.28 -1.71
N GLY A 135 2.74 8.90 -2.51
CA GLY A 135 2.32 9.84 -3.57
C GLY A 135 1.34 9.19 -4.55
N LEU A 136 1.64 7.98 -5.02
CA LEU A 136 0.73 7.19 -5.86
C LEU A 136 -0.58 6.88 -5.14
N GLY A 137 -0.53 6.52 -3.86
CA GLY A 137 -1.71 6.29 -3.03
C GLY A 137 -2.62 7.51 -2.91
N VAL A 138 -2.04 8.70 -2.73
CA VAL A 138 -2.78 9.96 -2.71
C VAL A 138 -3.45 10.21 -4.06
N LEU A 139 -2.72 10.07 -5.17
CA LEU A 139 -3.30 10.21 -6.52
C LEU A 139 -4.41 9.19 -6.80
N THR A 140 -4.29 7.98 -6.26
CA THR A 140 -5.31 6.94 -6.36
C THR A 140 -6.59 7.35 -5.62
N ILE A 141 -6.46 7.86 -4.40
CA ILE A 141 -7.59 8.36 -3.60
C ILE A 141 -8.25 9.57 -4.28
N LEU A 142 -7.46 10.49 -4.84
CA LEU A 142 -7.99 11.63 -5.60
C LEU A 142 -8.77 11.18 -6.83
N SER A 143 -8.24 10.21 -7.58
CA SER A 143 -8.92 9.63 -8.73
C SER A 143 -10.26 8.97 -8.33
N ALA A 144 -10.27 8.25 -7.20
CA ALA A 144 -11.48 7.66 -6.65
C ALA A 144 -12.52 8.71 -6.23
N ALA A 145 -12.08 9.80 -5.59
CA ALA A 145 -12.95 10.91 -5.18
C ALA A 145 -13.56 11.62 -6.40
N MET A 146 -12.77 11.87 -7.44
CA MET A 146 -13.25 12.45 -8.70
C MET A 146 -14.24 11.54 -9.43
N ALA A 147 -14.07 10.23 -9.34
CA ALA A 147 -14.96 9.25 -9.98
C ALA A 147 -16.36 9.20 -9.33
N ARG A 148 -16.44 9.37 -8.01
CA ARG A 148 -17.70 9.33 -7.27
C ARG A 148 -18.53 10.61 -7.39
N GLY A 149 -17.90 11.71 -7.78
CA GLY A 149 -18.52 13.04 -7.77
C GLY A 149 -18.76 13.53 -6.33
N LEU A 150 -18.53 14.83 -6.12
CA LEU A 150 -19.42 15.59 -5.24
C LEU A 150 -20.68 15.92 -6.05
#